data_AF-A0A7W1GDS9-F1
#
_entry.id   AF-A0A7W1GDS9-F1
#
_cell.length_a   1.000
_cell.length_b   1.000
_cell.length_c   1.000
_cell.angle_alpha   90.00
_cell.angle_beta   90.00
_cell.angle_gamma   90.00
#
_symmetry.space_group_name_H-M   'P 1'
#
loop_
_entity.id
_entity.type
_entity.pdbx_description
1 polymer ?
#
loop_
_entity_poly.entity_id
_entity_poly.type
_entity_poly.pdbx_seq_one_letter_code
_entity_poly.pdbx_strand_id
1 'polypeptide(L)'
;MGHLTLHLIGNLSYYIGNRIAQTGYVRERDREFTEEAPPSKEEVLRRLDEAVDLVVATLEAETEESWSEDYDAVGAGDTVEDRFSIYLRCATHFHHHVGQMIYVEKALRK
;
A
#
# COMPACT_ATOMS: atom_id res chain seq x y z
N MET A 1 -0.97 0.11 -15.61
CA MET A 1 -1.48 1.19 -14.74
C MET A 1 -2.47 0.65 -13.73
N GLY A 2 -3.64 0.12 -14.15
CA GLY A 2 -4.69 -0.37 -13.24
C GLY A 2 -4.22 -1.38 -12.18
N HIS A 3 -3.55 -2.47 -12.58
CA HIS A 3 -3.01 -3.46 -11.63
C HIS A 3 -1.97 -2.90 -10.66
N LEU A 4 -1.14 -1.94 -11.09
CA LEU A 4 -0.20 -1.30 -10.17
C LEU A 4 -0.95 -0.47 -9.12
N THR A 5 -2.08 0.14 -9.47
CA THR A 5 -2.92 0.84 -8.48
C THR A 5 -3.61 -0.15 -7.53
N LEU A 6 -4.13 -1.27 -8.02
CA LEU A 6 -4.65 -2.35 -7.17
C LEU A 6 -3.60 -2.89 -6.21
N HIS A 7 -2.36 -3.03 -6.69
CA HIS A 7 -1.22 -3.43 -5.88
C HIS A 7 -0.88 -2.42 -4.76
N LEU A 8 -0.94 -1.12 -5.06
CA LEU A 8 -0.75 -0.08 -4.05
C LEU A 8 -1.85 -0.11 -2.98
N ILE A 9 -3.10 -0.27 -3.38
CA ILE A 9 -4.24 -0.42 -2.46
C ILE A 9 -3.98 -1.63 -1.54
N GLY A 10 -3.72 -2.80 -2.10
CA GLY A 10 -3.48 -4.01 -1.31
C GLY A 10 -2.24 -3.92 -0.41
N ASN A 11 -1.20 -3.21 -0.83
CA ASN A 11 -0.02 -2.94 -0.01
C ASN A 11 -0.37 -2.11 1.24
N LEU A 12 -1.04 -0.96 1.07
CA LEU A 12 -1.41 -0.07 2.18
C LEU A 12 -2.46 -0.70 3.10
N SER A 13 -3.51 -1.29 2.52
CA SER A 13 -4.58 -1.93 3.28
C SER A 13 -4.08 -3.13 4.10
N TYR A 14 -3.04 -3.83 3.64
CA TYR A 14 -2.42 -4.90 4.41
C TYR A 14 -1.45 -4.37 5.46
N TYR A 15 -0.36 -3.73 5.04
CA TYR A 15 0.75 -3.42 5.95
C TYR A 15 0.38 -2.40 7.02
N ILE A 16 -0.50 -1.45 6.72
CA ILE A 16 -0.96 -0.46 7.71
C ILE A 16 -2.36 -0.85 8.19
N GLY A 17 -3.30 -1.07 7.27
CA GLY A 17 -4.69 -1.35 7.62
C GLY A 17 -4.88 -2.61 8.46
N ASN A 18 -4.37 -3.76 8.01
CA ASN A 18 -4.52 -5.01 8.75
C ASN A 18 -3.57 -5.07 9.95
N ARG A 19 -2.29 -4.75 9.75
CA ARG A 19 -1.25 -5.03 10.76
C ARG A 19 -1.16 -3.99 11.87
N ILE A 20 -1.57 -2.76 11.62
CA ILE A 20 -1.52 -1.67 12.61
C ILE A 20 -2.94 -1.26 13.02
N ALA A 21 -3.77 -0.85 12.05
CA ALA A 21 -5.14 -0.37 12.32
C ALA A 21 -6.17 -1.49 12.57
N GLN A 22 -5.75 -2.76 12.46
CA GLN A 22 -6.57 -3.94 12.76
C GLN A 22 -7.92 -4.00 12.00
N THR A 23 -7.98 -3.52 10.76
CA THR A 23 -9.22 -3.48 9.95
C THR A 23 -9.76 -4.85 9.56
N GLY A 24 -8.99 -5.92 9.76
CA GLY A 24 -9.33 -7.27 9.31
C GLY A 24 -9.16 -7.50 7.81
N TYR A 25 -8.56 -6.56 7.08
CA TYR A 25 -8.31 -6.71 5.64
C TYR A 25 -7.53 -7.99 5.32
N VAL A 26 -8.06 -8.82 4.41
CA VAL A 26 -7.41 -10.05 3.92
C VAL A 26 -6.82 -9.77 2.55
N ARG A 27 -5.50 -9.88 2.44
CA ARG A 27 -4.78 -9.56 1.20
C ARG A 27 -4.76 -10.75 0.23
N GLU A 28 -5.30 -10.54 -0.96
CA GLU A 28 -5.17 -11.46 -2.10
C GLU A 28 -4.10 -10.95 -3.08
N ARG A 29 -2.83 -11.08 -2.71
CA ARG A 29 -1.72 -10.45 -3.43
C ARG A 29 -1.68 -10.79 -4.92
N ASP A 30 -1.90 -12.05 -5.27
CA ASP A 30 -1.80 -12.48 -6.67
C ASP A 30 -2.88 -11.82 -7.54
N ARG A 31 -4.09 -11.63 -7.00
CA ARG A 31 -5.21 -10.96 -7.70
C ARG A 31 -4.93 -9.49 -8.00
N GLU A 32 -4.06 -8.84 -7.24
CA GLU A 32 -3.62 -7.46 -7.54
C GLU A 32 -3.02 -7.37 -8.97
N PHE A 33 -2.46 -8.47 -9.48
CA PHE A 33 -1.83 -8.56 -10.80
C PHE A 33 -2.60 -9.42 -11.81
N THR A 34 -3.49 -10.31 -11.35
CA THR A 34 -4.21 -11.27 -12.21
C THR A 34 -5.72 -11.01 -12.34
N GLU A 35 -6.25 -9.95 -11.72
CA GLU A 35 -7.69 -9.62 -11.81
C GLU A 35 -8.18 -9.53 -13.26
N GLU A 36 -9.04 -10.46 -13.66
CA GLU A 36 -9.55 -10.58 -15.03
C GLU A 36 -10.67 -9.56 -15.31
N ALA A 37 -11.38 -9.12 -14.27
CA ALA A 37 -12.44 -8.13 -14.33
C ALA A 37 -12.11 -6.91 -13.44
N PRO A 38 -11.12 -6.08 -13.82
CA PRO A 38 -10.68 -4.97 -12.99
C PRO A 38 -11.82 -3.96 -12.78
N PRO A 39 -11.95 -3.36 -11.57
CA PRO A 39 -12.94 -2.33 -11.32
C PRO A 39 -12.78 -1.11 -12.24
N SER A 40 -13.81 -0.27 -12.31
CA SER A 40 -13.74 0.98 -13.06
C SER A 40 -12.62 1.88 -12.52
N LYS A 41 -12.11 2.78 -13.36
CA LYS A 41 -11.07 3.75 -12.94
C LYS A 41 -11.54 4.57 -11.73
N GLU A 42 -12.78 5.02 -11.73
CA GLU A 42 -13.37 5.80 -10.64
C GLU A 42 -13.37 5.00 -9.33
N GLU A 43 -13.78 3.74 -9.38
CA GLU A 43 -13.79 2.86 -8.21
C GLU A 43 -12.38 2.57 -7.69
N VAL A 44 -11.42 2.34 -8.59
CA VAL A 44 -10.01 2.14 -8.19
C VAL A 44 -9.44 3.39 -7.52
N LEU A 45 -9.74 4.59 -8.05
CA LEU A 45 -9.27 5.84 -7.44
C LEU A 45 -9.92 6.07 -6.08
N ARG A 46 -11.23 5.87 -5.95
CA ARG A 46 -11.95 5.95 -4.67
C ARG A 46 -11.33 5.03 -3.62
N ARG A 47 -11.05 3.77 -3.98
CA ARG A 47 -10.40 2.80 -3.09
C ARG A 47 -8.96 3.17 -2.73
N LEU A 48 -8.24 3.84 -3.63
CA LEU A 48 -6.91 4.36 -3.36
C LEU A 48 -6.97 5.49 -2.33
N ASP A 49 -7.89 6.43 -2.51
CA ASP A 49 -8.11 7.54 -1.58
C ASP A 49 -8.46 6.99 -0.18
N GLU A 50 -9.37 6.02 -0.09
CA GLU A 50 -9.71 5.35 1.19
C GLU A 50 -8.51 4.67 1.85
N ALA A 51 -7.65 4.01 1.04
CA ALA A 51 -6.46 3.36 1.58
C ALA A 51 -5.43 4.38 2.09
N VAL A 52 -5.31 5.54 1.43
CA VAL A 52 -4.44 6.64 1.88
C VAL A 52 -5.01 7.31 3.13
N ASP A 53 -6.31 7.59 3.17
CA ASP A 53 -6.98 8.17 4.33
C ASP A 53 -6.84 7.28 5.57
N LEU A 54 -6.98 5.95 5.40
CA LEU A 54 -6.71 4.98 6.46
C LEU A 54 -5.27 5.09 6.97
N VAL A 55 -4.29 5.18 6.06
CA VAL A 55 -2.87 5.30 6.43
C VAL A 55 -2.62 6.59 7.19
N VAL A 56 -3.17 7.72 6.73
CA VAL A 56 -3.03 9.03 7.38
C VAL A 56 -3.65 9.01 8.78
N ALA A 57 -4.88 8.52 8.91
CA ALA A 57 -5.56 8.42 10.20
C ALA A 57 -4.81 7.50 11.18
N THR A 58 -4.22 6.40 10.69
CA THR A 58 -3.40 5.51 11.52
C THR A 58 -2.11 6.19 11.95
N LEU A 59 -1.43 6.88 11.03
CA LEU A 59 -0.19 7.63 11.30
C LEU A 59 -0.41 8.74 12.33
N GLU A 60 -1.51 9.48 12.25
CA GLU A 60 -1.86 10.55 13.21
C GLU A 60 -2.18 10.02 14.62
N ALA A 61 -2.50 8.73 14.73
CA ALA A 61 -2.78 8.07 16.01
C ALA A 61 -1.55 7.41 16.66
N GLU A 62 -0.41 7.33 15.95
CA GLU A 62 0.85 6.82 16.51
C GLU A 62 1.41 7.76 17.58
N THR A 63 2.09 7.19 18.58
CA THR A 63 2.78 7.91 19.66
C THR A 63 4.29 7.78 19.50
N GLU A 64 5.06 8.53 20.31
CA GLU A 64 6.52 8.41 20.29
C GLU A 64 6.99 6.97 20.58
N GLU A 65 6.29 6.28 21.47
CA GLU A 65 6.58 4.90 21.87
C GLU A 65 6.17 3.87 20.81
N SER A 66 5.09 4.11 20.06
CA SER A 66 4.59 3.12 19.11
C SER A 66 5.51 2.96 17.89
N TRP A 67 6.29 3.99 17.55
CA TRP A 67 7.20 3.96 16.42
C TRP A 67 8.25 2.84 16.48
N SER A 68 8.68 2.46 17.69
CA SER A 68 9.68 1.42 17.93
C SER A 68 9.07 0.07 18.31
N GLU A 69 7.74 -0.07 18.26
CA GLU A 69 7.11 -1.37 18.46
C GLU A 69 7.49 -2.34 17.35
N ASP A 70 7.77 -3.59 17.74
CA ASP A 70 8.08 -4.68 16.82
C ASP A 70 7.01 -4.82 15.74
N TYR A 71 7.44 -4.93 14.50
CA TYR A 71 6.59 -5.10 13.34
C TYR A 71 6.88 -6.41 12.63
N ASP A 72 5.83 -7.19 12.37
CA ASP A 72 5.92 -8.40 11.56
C ASP A 72 4.74 -8.48 10.58
N ALA A 73 5.06 -8.79 9.32
CA ALA A 73 4.07 -9.03 8.28
C ALA A 73 4.68 -9.86 7.14
N VAL A 74 3.86 -10.72 6.54
CA VAL A 74 4.30 -11.54 5.41
C VAL A 74 4.74 -10.64 4.25
N GLY A 75 5.97 -10.83 3.82
CA GLY A 75 6.56 -10.09 2.71
C GLY A 75 7.09 -8.70 3.07
N ALA A 76 7.08 -8.27 4.36
CA ALA A 76 7.76 -7.06 4.80
C ALA A 76 9.29 -7.17 4.61
N GLY A 77 9.82 -8.37 4.85
CA GLY A 77 11.24 -8.70 4.75
C GLY A 77 11.97 -8.49 6.09
N ASP A 78 13.14 -9.11 6.22
CA ASP A 78 13.88 -9.19 7.49
C ASP A 78 14.43 -7.84 7.99
N THR A 79 14.38 -6.79 7.18
CA THR A 79 14.92 -5.46 7.53
C THR A 79 13.84 -4.50 8.04
N VAL A 80 12.60 -4.94 8.17
CA VAL A 80 11.48 -4.13 8.70
C VAL A 80 11.15 -4.65 10.08
N GLU A 81 11.82 -4.10 11.09
CA GLU A 81 11.73 -4.58 12.46
C GLU A 81 10.72 -3.79 13.29
N ASP A 82 10.39 -2.54 12.89
CA ASP A 82 9.52 -1.65 13.66
C ASP A 82 8.46 -0.93 12.82
N ARG A 83 7.50 -0.29 13.51
CA ARG A 83 6.41 0.46 12.87
C ARG A 83 6.94 1.60 11.99
N PHE A 84 7.95 2.34 12.45
CA PHE A 84 8.51 3.44 11.67
C PHE A 84 9.06 2.95 10.31
N SER A 85 9.80 1.85 10.31
CA SER A 85 10.39 1.22 9.13
C SER A 85 9.36 0.77 8.13
N ILE A 86 8.20 0.23 8.57
CA ILE A 86 7.16 -0.18 7.62
C ILE A 86 6.49 1.02 6.95
N TYR A 87 6.28 2.15 7.65
CA TYR A 87 5.74 3.36 7.02
C TYR A 87 6.68 3.89 5.94
N LEU A 88 7.99 3.95 6.23
CA LEU A 88 9.00 4.36 5.24
C LEU A 88 9.05 3.41 4.03
N ARG A 89 8.96 2.10 4.28
CA ARG A 89 8.90 1.11 3.21
C ARG A 89 7.66 1.28 2.35
N CYS A 90 6.47 1.49 2.95
CA CYS A 90 5.24 1.71 2.22
C CYS A 90 5.32 2.97 1.35
N ALA A 91 5.83 4.08 1.89
CA ALA A 91 6.04 5.31 1.13
C ALA A 91 7.02 5.14 -0.04
N THR A 92 8.15 4.46 0.20
CA THR A 92 9.17 4.18 -0.83
C THR A 92 8.62 3.27 -1.92
N HIS A 93 7.90 2.21 -1.55
CA HIS A 93 7.24 1.29 -2.45
C HIS A 93 6.17 2.00 -3.30
N PHE A 94 5.37 2.87 -2.67
CA PHE A 94 4.39 3.69 -3.36
C PHE A 94 5.05 4.56 -4.42
N HIS A 95 6.09 5.31 -4.04
CA HIS A 95 6.80 6.18 -4.97
C HIS A 95 7.49 5.40 -6.10
N HIS A 96 8.05 4.22 -5.81
CA HIS A 96 8.63 3.35 -6.83
C HIS A 96 7.62 2.99 -7.93
N HIS A 97 6.40 2.59 -7.56
CA HIS A 97 5.37 2.25 -8.55
C HIS A 97 4.80 3.48 -9.27
N VAL A 98 4.72 4.65 -8.61
CA VAL A 98 4.43 5.91 -9.31
C VAL A 98 5.48 6.16 -10.40
N GLY A 99 6.77 5.92 -10.13
CA GLY A 99 7.84 6.00 -11.13
C GLY A 99 7.62 5.05 -12.32
N GLN A 100 7.28 3.78 -12.04
CA GLN A 100 6.95 2.80 -13.09
C GLN A 100 5.75 3.24 -13.95
N MET A 101 4.71 3.77 -13.30
CA MET A 101 3.52 4.29 -13.95
C MET A 101 3.85 5.46 -14.89
N ILE A 102 4.64 6.44 -14.42
CA ILE A 102 5.10 7.57 -15.24
C ILE A 102 5.95 7.09 -16.42
N TYR A 103 6.83 6.11 -16.20
CA TYR A 103 7.65 5.55 -17.27
C TYR A 103 6.81 4.93 -18.39
N VAL A 104 5.84 4.08 -18.03
CA VAL A 104 4.93 3.44 -19.00
C VAL A 104 4.12 4.49 -19.75
N GLU A 105 3.61 5.49 -19.05
CA GLU A 105 2.84 6.58 -19.66
C GLU A 105 3.65 7.33 -20.72
N LYS A 106 4.88 7.72 -20.40
CA LYS A 106 5.79 8.37 -21.35
C LYS A 106 6.15 7.48 -22.54
N ALA A 107 6.32 6.18 -22.31
CA ALA A 107 6.66 5.23 -23.37
C ALA A 107 5.51 5.02 -24.38
N LEU A 108 4.26 5.11 -23.92
CA LEU A 108 3.06 4.94 -24.75
C LEU A 108 2.66 6.19 -25.54
N ARG A 109 3.12 7.38 -25.12
CA ARG A 109 2.85 8.66 -25.81
C ARG A 109 3.81 8.98 -26.98
N LYS A 110 4.64 8.02 -27.39
CA LYS A 110 5.54 8.19 -28.54
C LYS A 110 4.78 8.25 -29.85
#